data_AF-A0A6N9Q891-F1
#
_entry.id   AF-A0A6N9Q891-F1
#
_cell.length_a   1.000
_cell.length_b   1.000
_cell.length_c   1.000
_cell.angle_alpha   90.00
_cell.angle_beta   90.00
_cell.angle_gamma   90.00
#
_symmetry.space_group_name_H-M   'P 1'
#
loop_
_entity.id
_entity.type
_entity.pdbx_description
1 polymer ?
#
loop_
_entity_poly.entity_id
_entity_poly.type
_entity_poly.pdbx_seq_one_letter_code
_entity_poly.pdbx_strand_id
1 'polypeptide(L)'
;MDTKSEIYKREHEKLTEIFKDVEESKRKLVEGLIDDAAYLKAENVILKEVLLKTGMVKVHPERPELQKPVEAAKQYRQNINSYAVAIKTLSGVLQKNIVEEDDDMDEFE
;
A
#
# COMPACT_ATOMS: atom_id res chain seq x y z
N MET A 1 4.67 -16.50 12.45
CA MET A 1 3.75 -15.46 11.95
C MET A 1 4.49 -14.17 12.14
N ASP A 2 4.77 -13.46 11.06
CA ASP A 2 5.64 -12.29 11.10
C ASP A 2 5.01 -11.21 11.98
N THR A 3 5.84 -10.55 12.76
CA THR A 3 5.46 -9.37 13.53
C THR A 3 5.14 -8.21 12.58
N LYS A 4 4.34 -7.26 13.06
CA LYS A 4 4.04 -6.03 12.32
C LYS A 4 5.31 -5.29 11.89
N SER A 5 6.34 -5.27 12.72
CA SER A 5 7.64 -4.65 12.41
C SER A 5 8.36 -5.38 11.26
N GLU A 6 8.36 -6.71 11.24
CA GLU A 6 8.95 -7.49 10.15
C GLU A 6 8.21 -7.29 8.83
N ILE A 7 6.87 -7.21 8.86
CA ILE A 7 6.07 -6.93 7.67
C ILE A 7 6.35 -5.53 7.12
N TYR A 8 6.41 -4.54 8.01
CA TYR A 8 6.76 -3.17 7.65
C TYR A 8 8.14 -3.10 7.00
N LYS A 9 9.18 -3.66 7.65
CA LYS A 9 10.55 -3.64 7.12
C LYS A 9 10.64 -4.29 5.75
N ARG A 10 10.04 -5.48 5.59
CA ARG A 10 10.04 -6.19 4.30
C ARG A 10 9.34 -5.41 3.20
N GLU A 11 8.20 -4.76 3.51
CA GLU A 11 7.49 -3.95 2.51
C GLU A 11 8.28 -2.69 2.17
N HIS A 12 8.84 -2.01 3.16
CA HIS A 12 9.69 -0.85 2.99
C HIS A 12 10.89 -1.19 2.11
N GLU A 13 11.68 -2.21 2.46
CA GLU A 13 12.83 -2.69 1.70
C GLU A 13 12.45 -3.04 0.26
N LYS A 14 11.34 -3.75 0.06
CA LYS A 14 10.83 -4.08 -1.28
C LYS A 14 10.52 -2.82 -2.11
N LEU A 15 9.84 -1.85 -1.54
CA LEU A 15 9.49 -0.62 -2.23
C LEU A 15 10.73 0.25 -2.49
N THR A 16 11.65 0.38 -1.54
CA THR A 16 12.93 1.09 -1.73
C THR A 16 13.75 0.46 -2.86
N GLU A 17 13.84 -0.86 -2.92
CA GLU A 17 14.59 -1.58 -3.96
C GLU A 17 14.00 -1.33 -5.36
N ILE A 18 12.68 -1.25 -5.50
CA ILE A 18 12.02 -0.94 -6.78
C ILE A 18 12.40 0.46 -7.29
N PHE A 19 12.70 1.39 -6.38
CA PHE A 19 13.07 2.78 -6.71
C PHE A 19 14.58 3.01 -6.79
N LYS A 20 15.41 1.97 -6.73
CA LYS A 20 16.87 2.14 -6.67
C LYS A 20 17.47 2.82 -7.91
N ASP A 21 16.88 2.57 -9.08
CA ASP A 21 17.34 3.07 -10.38
C ASP A 21 16.63 4.37 -10.78
N VAL A 22 15.71 4.87 -9.93
CA VAL A 22 15.04 6.15 -10.14
C VAL A 22 15.98 7.30 -9.76
N GLU A 23 15.93 8.39 -10.55
CA GLU A 23 16.68 9.62 -10.28
C GLU A 23 16.56 10.06 -8.81
N GLU A 24 17.67 10.48 -8.20
CA GLU A 24 17.74 10.78 -6.76
C GLU A 24 16.70 11.81 -6.32
N SER A 25 16.43 12.84 -7.14
CA SER A 25 15.45 13.87 -6.85
C SER A 25 14.02 13.30 -6.72
N LYS A 26 13.62 12.44 -7.67
CA LYS A 26 12.32 11.74 -7.70
C LYS A 26 12.21 10.70 -6.59
N ARG A 27 13.30 10.00 -6.27
CA ARG A 27 13.36 9.05 -5.16
C ARG A 27 13.17 9.74 -3.81
N LYS A 28 13.87 10.85 -3.56
CA LYS A 28 13.69 11.68 -2.35
C LYS A 28 12.27 12.21 -2.22
N LEU A 29 11.65 12.58 -3.34
CA LEU A 29 10.26 13.06 -3.35
C LEU A 29 9.26 12.01 -2.81
N VAL A 30 9.52 10.73 -3.05
CA VAL A 30 8.58 9.64 -2.68
C VAL A 30 8.97 8.87 -1.42
N GLU A 31 10.09 9.16 -0.79
CA GLU A 31 10.61 8.41 0.37
C GLU A 31 9.59 8.29 1.51
N GLY A 32 8.95 9.41 1.89
CA GLY A 32 7.89 9.39 2.91
C GLY A 32 6.67 8.56 2.49
N LEU A 33 6.33 8.54 1.20
CA LEU A 33 5.20 7.75 0.70
C LEU A 33 5.50 6.25 0.68
N ILE A 34 6.77 5.87 0.48
CA ILE A 34 7.24 4.49 0.64
C ILE A 34 7.07 4.03 2.09
N ASP A 35 7.47 4.87 3.05
CA ASP A 35 7.32 4.58 4.48
C ASP A 35 5.86 4.39 4.89
N ASP A 36 5.00 5.33 4.51
CA ASP A 36 3.56 5.27 4.78
C ASP A 36 2.91 4.04 4.12
N ALA A 37 3.28 3.71 2.88
CA ALA A 37 2.79 2.51 2.19
C ALA A 37 3.20 1.22 2.92
N ALA A 38 4.46 1.15 3.38
CA ALA A 38 4.96 0.02 4.15
C ALA A 38 4.24 -0.11 5.50
N TYR A 39 3.99 1.01 6.18
CA TYR A 39 3.25 1.03 7.44
C TYR A 39 1.81 0.55 7.26
N LEU A 40 1.11 1.08 6.25
CA LEU A 40 -0.26 0.68 5.92
C LEU A 40 -0.34 -0.79 5.53
N LYS A 41 0.66 -1.32 4.82
CA LYS A 41 0.74 -2.76 4.52
C LYS A 41 0.77 -3.58 5.81
N ALA A 42 1.62 -3.21 6.75
CA ALA A 42 1.75 -3.92 8.03
C ALA A 42 0.45 -3.85 8.84
N GLU A 43 -0.18 -2.69 8.95
CA GLU A 43 -1.49 -2.53 9.60
C GLU A 43 -2.57 -3.40 8.96
N ASN A 44 -2.63 -3.41 7.62
CA ASN A 44 -3.61 -4.17 6.88
C ASN A 44 -3.50 -5.68 7.12
N VAL A 45 -2.27 -6.20 7.28
CA VAL A 45 -2.07 -7.62 7.60
C VAL A 45 -2.65 -7.95 8.99
N ILE A 46 -2.33 -7.15 10.01
CA ILE A 46 -2.84 -7.37 11.37
C ILE A 46 -4.37 -7.24 11.41
N LEU A 47 -4.94 -6.22 10.76
CA LEU A 47 -6.39 -6.05 10.68
C LEU A 47 -7.05 -7.23 9.96
N LYS A 48 -6.44 -7.76 8.90
CA LYS A 48 -6.97 -8.92 8.17
C LYS A 48 -7.02 -10.17 9.06
N GLU A 49 -6.04 -10.37 9.93
CA GLU A 49 -6.04 -11.49 10.89
C GLU A 49 -7.16 -11.39 11.93
N VAL A 50 -7.43 -10.18 12.41
CA VAL A 50 -8.60 -9.93 13.26
C VAL A 50 -9.89 -10.25 12.49
N LEU A 51 -10.00 -9.77 11.25
CA LEU A 51 -11.18 -9.96 10.41
C LEU A 51 -11.40 -11.41 9.98
N LEU A 52 -10.35 -12.23 9.88
CA LEU A 52 -10.47 -13.67 9.67
C LEU A 52 -11.19 -14.37 10.82
N LYS A 53 -11.10 -13.81 12.04
CA LYS A 53 -11.77 -14.36 13.23
C LYS A 53 -13.17 -13.75 13.41
N THR A 54 -13.32 -12.46 13.17
CA THR A 54 -14.57 -11.74 13.49
C THR A 54 -15.55 -11.63 12.32
N GLY A 55 -15.08 -11.81 11.10
CA GLY A 55 -15.76 -11.34 9.90
C GLY A 55 -15.75 -9.81 9.78
N MET A 56 -16.16 -9.30 8.61
CA MET A 56 -16.29 -7.85 8.38
C MET A 56 -17.62 -7.26 8.87
N VAL A 57 -18.64 -8.11 9.01
CA VAL A 57 -19.99 -7.72 9.41
C VAL A 57 -20.47 -8.69 10.47
N LYS A 58 -20.99 -8.17 11.58
CA LYS A 58 -21.70 -8.96 12.56
C LYS A 58 -23.13 -9.15 12.08
N VAL A 59 -23.54 -10.40 11.91
CA VAL A 59 -24.90 -10.79 11.54
C VAL A 59 -25.62 -11.24 12.80
N HIS A 60 -26.78 -10.67 13.08
CA HIS A 60 -27.60 -11.10 14.20
C HIS A 60 -28.22 -12.47 13.88
N PRO A 61 -28.13 -13.47 14.77
CA PRO A 61 -28.49 -14.86 14.46
C PRO A 61 -29.98 -15.03 14.09
N GLU A 62 -30.87 -14.25 14.73
CA GLU A 62 -32.32 -14.35 14.54
C GLU A 62 -32.91 -13.22 13.68
N ARG A 63 -32.13 -12.18 13.40
CA ARG A 63 -32.60 -10.94 12.77
C ARG A 63 -31.61 -10.47 11.71
N PRO A 64 -31.51 -11.17 10.56
CA PRO A 64 -30.50 -10.91 9.55
C PRO A 64 -30.52 -9.50 8.95
N GLU A 65 -31.58 -8.73 9.15
CA GLU A 65 -31.69 -7.31 8.79
C GLU A 65 -30.87 -6.38 9.71
N LEU A 66 -30.54 -6.81 10.93
CA LEU A 66 -29.81 -6.02 11.93
C LEU A 66 -28.29 -6.24 11.84
N GLN A 67 -27.72 -6.08 10.65
CA GLN A 67 -26.28 -6.22 10.43
C GLN A 67 -25.51 -4.96 10.80
N LYS A 68 -24.30 -5.13 11.35
CA LYS A 68 -23.41 -4.00 11.65
C LYS A 68 -21.98 -4.30 11.19
N PRO A 69 -21.31 -3.38 10.47
CA PRO A 69 -19.90 -3.50 10.18
C PRO A 69 -19.09 -3.44 11.48
N VAL A 70 -18.01 -4.22 11.58
CA VAL A 70 -17.07 -4.10 12.70
C VAL A 70 -16.10 -2.94 12.48
N GLU A 71 -15.64 -2.29 13.55
CA GLU A 71 -14.73 -1.15 13.43
C GLU A 71 -13.41 -1.50 12.73
N ALA A 72 -12.87 -2.70 12.99
CA ALA A 72 -11.70 -3.21 12.28
C ALA A 72 -11.94 -3.29 10.76
N ALA A 73 -13.17 -3.56 10.31
CA ALA A 73 -13.50 -3.65 8.89
C ALA A 73 -13.57 -2.26 8.24
N LYS A 74 -14.08 -1.26 8.98
CA LYS A 74 -14.05 0.13 8.52
C LYS A 74 -12.61 0.63 8.39
N GLN A 75 -11.79 0.40 9.41
CA GLN A 75 -10.39 0.79 9.39
C GLN A 75 -9.62 0.09 8.28
N TYR A 76 -9.79 -1.22 8.12
CA TYR A 76 -9.17 -1.98 7.02
C TYR A 76 -9.55 -1.42 5.65
N ARG A 77 -10.85 -1.10 5.44
CA ARG A 77 -11.32 -0.52 4.19
C ARG A 77 -10.70 0.86 3.92
N GLN A 78 -10.53 1.68 4.94
CA GLN A 78 -9.85 2.97 4.80
C GLN A 78 -8.37 2.77 4.47
N ASN A 79 -7.67 1.92 5.23
CA ASN A 79 -6.24 1.68 5.07
C ASN A 79 -5.91 1.06 3.70
N ILE A 80 -6.71 0.10 3.22
CA ILE A 80 -6.46 -0.53 1.93
C ILE A 80 -6.65 0.44 0.75
N ASN A 81 -7.60 1.38 0.88
CA ASN A 81 -7.79 2.43 -0.13
C ASN A 81 -6.62 3.41 -0.12
N SER A 82 -6.19 3.88 1.06
CA SER A 82 -5.01 4.75 1.17
C SER A 82 -3.75 4.07 0.63
N TYR A 83 -3.56 2.79 0.96
CA TYR A 83 -2.45 2.00 0.44
C TYR A 83 -2.51 1.88 -1.09
N ALA A 84 -3.68 1.60 -1.68
CA ALA A 84 -3.82 1.52 -3.13
C ALA A 84 -3.51 2.85 -3.83
N VAL A 85 -3.90 3.98 -3.24
CA VAL A 85 -3.56 5.31 -3.73
C VAL A 85 -2.05 5.55 -3.64
N ALA A 86 -1.42 5.21 -2.52
CA ALA A 86 0.04 5.33 -2.36
C ALA A 86 0.79 4.52 -3.43
N ILE A 87 0.42 3.24 -3.60
CA ILE A 87 1.02 2.38 -4.64
C ILE A 87 0.80 2.95 -6.04
N LYS A 88 -0.41 3.45 -6.36
CA LYS A 88 -0.68 4.07 -7.66
C LYS A 88 0.20 5.29 -7.92
N THR A 89 0.37 6.16 -6.92
CA THR A 89 1.24 7.33 -7.01
C THR A 89 2.70 6.93 -7.21
N LEU A 90 3.19 5.96 -6.45
CA LEU A 90 4.53 5.40 -6.62
C LEU A 90 4.72 4.83 -8.03
N SER A 91 3.78 4.02 -8.53
CA SER A 91 3.81 3.51 -9.90
C SER A 91 3.81 4.61 -10.95
N GLY A 92 3.10 5.72 -10.74
CA GLY A 92 3.11 6.87 -11.64
C GLY A 92 4.48 7.55 -11.74
N VAL A 93 5.25 7.59 -10.65
CA VAL A 93 6.64 8.11 -10.68
C VAL A 93 7.55 7.17 -11.47
N LEU A 94 7.43 5.86 -11.28
CA LEU A 94 8.20 4.86 -12.05
C LEU A 94 7.92 4.95 -13.55
N GLN A 95 6.65 5.10 -13.95
CA GLN A 95 6.29 5.20 -15.37
C GLN A 95 6.86 6.45 -16.04
N LYS A 96 6.87 7.59 -15.35
CA LYS A 96 7.49 8.81 -15.87
C LYS A 96 9.01 8.69 -15.96
N ASN A 97 9.63 7.95 -15.04
CA ASN A 97 11.06 7.69 -15.10
C ASN A 97 11.45 6.90 -16.36
N ILE A 98 10.63 5.92 -16.77
CA ILE A 98 10.87 5.13 -17.98
C ILE A 98 10.70 5.99 -19.25
N VAL A 99 9.67 6.84 -19.30
CA VAL A 99 9.43 7.68 -20.50
C VAL A 99 10.54 8.71 -20.71
N GLU A 100 11.10 9.29 -19.65
CA GLU A 100 12.25 10.21 -19.78
C GLU A 100 13.53 9.51 -20.25
N GLU A 101 13.71 8.21 -19.97
CA GLU A 101 14.86 7.44 -20.48
C GLU A 101 14.72 7.06 -21.97
N ASP A 102 13.48 6.93 -22.48
CA ASP A 102 13.21 6.57 -23.88
C ASP A 102 13.21 7.80 -24.84
N ASP A 103 12.93 9.02 -24.34
CA ASP A 103 12.82 10.25 -25.15
C ASP A 103 14.20 10.85 -25.55
N ASP A 104 15.29 10.37 -24.93
CA ASP A 104 16.67 10.81 -25.22
C ASP A 104 17.29 10.09 -26.45
N MET A 105 16.53 9.24 -27.18
CA MET A 105 16.99 8.55 -28.40
C MET A 105 16.50 9.12 -29.73
N ASP A 106 15.74 10.21 -29.73
CA ASP A 106 15.15 10.80 -30.96
C ASP A 106 15.92 12.02 -31.53
N GLU A 107 17.09 12.39 -31.00
CA GLU A 107 17.87 13.56 -31.48
C GLU A 107 18.94 13.24 -32.56
N PHE A 108 18.75 12.19 -33.38
CA PHE A 108 19.67 11.81 -34.47
C PHE A 108 18.98 11.60 -35.85
N GLU A 109 18.07 12.50 -36.26
CA GLU A 109 17.64 12.64 -37.67
C GLU A 109 18.00 14.00 -38.28
#